data_AF-A0A5J4VSB2-F1
#
_entry.id   AF-A0A5J4VSB2-F1
#
_cell.length_a   1.000
_cell.length_b   1.000
_cell.length_c   1.000
_cell.angle_alpha   90.00
_cell.angle_beta   90.00
_cell.angle_gamma   90.00
#
_symmetry.space_group_name_H-M   'P 1'
#
loop_
_entity.id
_entity.type
_entity.pdbx_description
1 polymer ?
#
loop_
_entity_poly.entity_id
_entity_poly.type
_entity_poly.pdbx_seq_one_letter_code
_entity_poly.pdbx_strand_id
1 'polypeptide(L)'
;MPKKKKKSGADKERDFEAAAARAQSCAYPGCPQHSTLYLLLCEHCKQRFCANHQLPEVHGCDEKAKEAEKKQFREQKRAEEPMNEAQHELFKQKLHQKIQQQQSNRQIHGKKK
;
A
#
# COMPACT_ATOMS: atom_id res chain seq x y z
N MET A 1 -37.72 21.06 -24.24
CA MET A 1 -37.05 20.98 -22.92
C MET A 1 -37.38 19.65 -22.28
N PRO A 2 -36.40 18.79 -21.96
CA PRO A 2 -36.68 17.48 -21.37
C PRO A 2 -37.20 17.65 -19.93
N LYS A 3 -38.42 17.15 -19.68
CA LYS A 3 -39.10 17.24 -18.37
C LYS A 3 -38.35 16.39 -17.33
N LYS A 4 -37.87 17.03 -16.25
CA LYS A 4 -37.29 16.35 -15.09
C LYS A 4 -38.38 15.52 -14.39
N LYS A 5 -38.37 14.20 -14.61
CA LYS A 5 -39.18 13.24 -13.83
C LYS A 5 -38.74 13.29 -12.37
N LYS A 6 -39.63 13.70 -11.46
CA LYS A 6 -39.44 13.55 -10.01
C LYS A 6 -39.42 12.04 -9.70
N LYS A 7 -38.29 11.51 -9.23
CA LYS A 7 -38.22 10.11 -8.75
C LYS A 7 -39.14 9.96 -7.54
N SER A 8 -39.94 8.89 -7.54
CA SER A 8 -40.89 8.60 -6.46
C SER A 8 -40.15 8.16 -5.19
N GLY A 9 -40.81 8.22 -4.03
CA GLY A 9 -40.23 7.74 -2.76
C GLY A 9 -39.82 6.26 -2.81
N ALA A 10 -40.62 5.43 -3.50
CA ALA A 10 -40.35 4.01 -3.69
C ALA A 10 -39.09 3.71 -4.51
N ASP A 11 -38.70 4.60 -5.43
CA ASP A 11 -37.44 4.45 -6.17
C ASP A 11 -36.22 4.61 -5.24
N LYS A 12 -36.31 5.47 -4.22
CA LYS A 12 -35.22 5.74 -3.28
C LYS A 12 -34.98 4.60 -2.30
N GLU A 13 -36.04 3.95 -1.82
CA GLU A 13 -35.93 2.77 -0.96
C GLU A 13 -35.23 1.61 -1.66
N ARG A 14 -35.59 1.36 -2.93
CA ARG A 14 -34.96 0.33 -3.75
C ARG A 14 -33.47 0.61 -3.99
N ASP A 15 -33.12 1.86 -4.26
CA ASP A 15 -31.72 2.29 -4.44
C ASP A 15 -30.91 2.07 -3.13
N PHE A 16 -31.51 2.35 -1.97
CA PHE A 16 -30.86 2.16 -0.66
C PHE A 16 -30.67 0.68 -0.31
N GLU A 17 -31.67 -0.15 -0.57
CA GLU A 17 -31.60 -1.59 -0.34
C GLU A 17 -30.55 -2.26 -1.25
N ALA A 18 -30.47 -1.85 -2.52
CA ALA A 18 -29.42 -2.29 -3.43
C ALA A 18 -28.02 -1.88 -2.95
N ALA A 19 -27.87 -0.69 -2.36
CA ALA A 19 -26.61 -0.25 -1.77
C ALA A 19 -26.27 -1.06 -0.51
N ALA A 20 -27.26 -1.35 0.34
CA ALA A 20 -27.09 -2.19 1.53
C ALA A 20 -26.65 -3.61 1.17
N ALA A 21 -27.27 -4.22 0.15
CA ALA A 21 -26.91 -5.55 -0.34
C ALA A 21 -25.46 -5.61 -0.85
N ARG A 22 -25.01 -4.61 -1.61
CA ARG A 22 -23.60 -4.49 -2.03
C ARG A 22 -22.63 -4.35 -0.85
N ALA A 23 -23.09 -3.73 0.23
CA ALA A 23 -22.30 -3.55 1.45
C ALA A 23 -22.09 -4.86 2.24
N GLN A 24 -22.85 -5.92 1.93
CA GLN A 24 -22.81 -7.24 2.59
C GLN A 24 -22.05 -8.30 1.77
N SER A 25 -21.62 -7.97 0.55
CA SER A 25 -20.86 -8.85 -0.35
C SER A 25 -19.40 -8.45 -0.47
N CYS A 26 -18.52 -9.43 -0.68
CA CYS A 26 -17.15 -9.19 -1.10
C CYS A 26 -17.12 -8.55 -2.50
N ALA A 27 -16.34 -7.48 -2.69
CA ALA A 27 -16.18 -6.80 -3.97
C ALA A 27 -15.24 -7.53 -4.95
N TYR A 28 -14.61 -8.64 -4.54
CA TYR A 28 -13.74 -9.43 -5.40
C TYR A 28 -14.55 -10.21 -6.44
N PRO A 29 -14.19 -10.17 -7.75
CA PRO A 29 -14.94 -10.83 -8.80
C PRO A 29 -15.00 -12.35 -8.58
N GLY A 30 -16.20 -12.91 -8.57
CA GLY A 30 -16.41 -14.36 -8.40
C GLY A 30 -16.32 -14.87 -6.97
N CYS A 31 -16.22 -14.00 -5.96
CA CYS A 31 -16.27 -14.43 -4.56
C CYS A 31 -17.72 -14.71 -4.10
N PRO A 32 -18.05 -15.92 -3.63
CA PRO A 32 -19.39 -16.25 -3.13
C PRO A 32 -19.61 -15.83 -1.66
N GLN A 33 -18.62 -15.20 -1.03
CA GLN A 33 -18.69 -14.85 0.39
C GLN A 33 -19.55 -13.59 0.60
N HIS A 34 -20.71 -13.80 1.20
CA HIS A 34 -21.63 -12.78 1.67
C HIS A 34 -21.69 -12.85 3.19
N SER A 35 -20.89 -12.06 3.88
CA SER A 35 -20.91 -12.02 5.34
C SER A 35 -20.77 -10.59 5.83
N THR A 36 -21.85 -10.02 6.39
CA THR A 36 -21.85 -8.64 6.89
C THR A 36 -20.81 -8.40 8.00
N LEU A 37 -20.44 -9.45 8.74
CA LEU A 37 -19.59 -9.35 9.94
C LEU A 37 -18.08 -9.35 9.66
N TYR A 38 -17.63 -9.94 8.55
CA TYR A 38 -16.20 -10.19 8.31
C TYR A 38 -15.67 -9.50 7.05
N LEU A 39 -16.37 -8.46 6.59
CA LEU A 39 -15.91 -7.65 5.46
C LEU A 39 -15.03 -6.50 5.97
N LEU A 40 -13.77 -6.52 5.57
CA LEU A 40 -12.80 -5.48 5.87
C LEU A 40 -12.76 -4.46 4.74
N LEU A 41 -12.66 -3.19 5.13
CA LEU A 41 -12.58 -2.07 4.20
C LEU A 41 -11.11 -1.87 3.76
N CYS A 42 -10.86 -1.85 2.46
CA CYS A 42 -9.56 -1.45 1.93
C CYS A 42 -9.40 0.07 2.02
N GLU A 43 -8.32 0.56 2.64
CA GLU A 43 -8.06 1.99 2.83
C GLU A 43 -7.82 2.74 1.50
N HIS A 44 -7.38 2.02 0.46
CA HIS A 44 -6.99 2.61 -0.82
C HIS A 44 -8.14 2.70 -1.84
N CYS A 45 -9.00 1.68 -1.93
CA CYS A 45 -10.13 1.65 -2.86
C CYS A 45 -11.50 1.79 -2.20
N LYS A 46 -11.56 1.77 -0.85
CA LYS A 46 -12.78 1.88 -0.04
C LYS A 46 -13.85 0.83 -0.38
N GLN A 47 -13.42 -0.30 -0.94
CA GLN A 47 -14.25 -1.47 -1.17
C GLN A 47 -14.13 -2.44 0.00
N ARG A 48 -15.15 -3.28 0.15
CA ARG A 48 -15.25 -4.29 1.22
C ARG A 48 -14.86 -5.66 0.69
N PHE A 49 -13.98 -6.35 1.40
CA PHE A 49 -13.48 -7.67 1.03
C PHE A 49 -13.52 -8.63 2.21
N CYS A 50 -13.72 -9.92 1.96
CA CYS A 50 -13.57 -10.94 2.99
C CYS A 50 -12.10 -11.10 3.40
N ALA A 51 -11.82 -11.74 4.53
CA ALA A 51 -10.46 -11.96 5.04
C ALA A 51 -9.48 -12.56 3.99
N ASN A 52 -9.97 -13.40 3.08
CA ASN A 52 -9.15 -14.01 2.02
C ASN A 52 -8.76 -13.04 0.88
N HIS A 53 -9.52 -11.97 0.67
CA HIS A 53 -9.33 -11.02 -0.45
C HIS A 53 -9.02 -9.59 0.03
N GLN A 54 -8.84 -9.39 1.34
CA GLN A 54 -8.57 -8.08 1.93
C GLN A 54 -7.25 -7.49 1.46
N LEU A 55 -6.25 -8.33 1.18
CA LEU A 55 -4.91 -7.86 0.85
C LEU A 55 -4.93 -7.05 -0.47
N PRO A 56 -4.29 -5.87 -0.53
CA PRO A 56 -4.23 -5.04 -1.74
C PRO A 56 -3.79 -5.82 -2.97
N GLU A 57 -2.76 -6.65 -2.83
CA GLU A 57 -2.17 -7.53 -3.86
C GLU A 57 -3.18 -8.48 -4.52
N VAL A 58 -4.21 -8.89 -3.78
CA VAL A 58 -5.19 -9.88 -4.26
C VAL A 58 -6.24 -9.21 -5.14
N HIS A 59 -6.65 -7.99 -4.81
CA HIS A 59 -7.69 -7.25 -5.54
C HIS A 59 -7.14 -6.13 -6.45
N GLY A 60 -5.82 -6.05 -6.64
CA GLY A 60 -5.16 -5.15 -7.60
C GLY A 60 -5.10 -3.69 -7.14
N CYS A 61 -5.09 -3.43 -5.84
CA CYS A 61 -4.94 -2.07 -5.29
C CYS A 61 -3.51 -1.74 -4.85
N ASP A 62 -2.58 -2.60 -5.24
CA ASP A 62 -1.15 -2.67 -4.93
C ASP A 62 -0.43 -1.36 -5.19
N GLU A 63 -0.67 -0.73 -6.34
CA GLU A 63 0.04 0.50 -6.71
C GLU A 63 -0.29 1.66 -5.75
N LYS A 64 -1.56 1.79 -5.34
CA LYS A 64 -1.97 2.81 -4.37
C LYS A 64 -1.43 2.51 -2.97
N ALA A 65 -1.34 1.24 -2.61
CA ALA A 65 -0.75 0.81 -1.33
C ALA A 65 0.74 1.16 -1.28
N LYS A 66 1.49 0.82 -2.33
CA LYS A 66 2.93 1.13 -2.46
C LYS A 66 3.19 2.62 -2.43
N GLU A 67 2.37 3.43 -3.11
CA GLU A 67 2.53 4.88 -3.10
C GLU A 67 2.29 5.49 -1.72
N ALA A 68 1.26 5.00 -1.01
CA ALA A 68 0.96 5.43 0.35
C ALA A 68 2.11 5.10 1.31
N GLU A 69 2.62 3.87 1.25
CA GLU A 69 3.75 3.44 2.09
C GLU A 69 5.02 4.24 1.79
N LYS A 70 5.35 4.46 0.50
CA LYS A 70 6.48 5.32 0.08
C LYS A 70 6.32 6.75 0.62
N LYS A 71 5.10 7.28 0.61
CA LYS A 71 4.83 8.62 1.15
C LYS A 71 5.05 8.65 2.67
N GLN A 72 4.49 7.69 3.40
CA GLN A 72 4.69 7.58 4.85
C GLN A 72 6.17 7.42 5.22
N PHE A 73 6.91 6.58 4.51
CA PHE A 73 8.35 6.41 4.73
C PHE A 73 9.12 7.72 4.51
N ARG A 74 8.81 8.47 3.45
CA ARG A 74 9.41 9.78 3.20
C ARG A 74 9.08 10.79 4.29
N GLU A 75 7.84 10.80 4.76
CA GLU A 75 7.40 11.70 5.84
C GLU A 75 8.08 11.38 7.16
N GLN A 76 8.20 10.09 7.52
CA GLN A 76 8.97 9.65 8.68
C GLN A 76 10.44 10.06 8.56
N LYS A 77 11.06 9.85 7.39
CA LYS A 77 12.45 10.27 7.13
C LYS A 77 12.65 11.77 7.17
N ARG A 78 11.63 12.57 6.84
CA ARG A 78 11.68 14.03 6.94
C ARG A 78 11.55 14.53 8.38
N ALA A 79 10.95 13.75 9.27
CA ALA A 79 10.86 14.05 10.70
C ALA A 79 12.18 13.77 11.44
N GLU A 80 13.07 12.96 10.85
CA GLU A 80 14.44 12.81 11.32
C GLU A 80 15.27 14.03 10.88
N GLU A 81 16.02 14.63 11.81
CA GLU A 81 16.95 15.72 11.50
C GLU A 81 17.96 15.26 10.43
N PRO A 82 18.22 16.07 9.39
CA PRO A 82 19.21 15.72 8.39
C PRO A 82 20.58 15.55 9.06
N MET A 83 21.25 14.43 8.75
CA MET A 83 22.54 14.08 9.34
C MET A 83 23.56 15.21 9.16
N ASN A 84 24.30 15.56 10.22
CA ASN A 84 25.28 16.65 10.19
C ASN A 84 26.38 16.35 9.14
N GLU A 85 26.81 17.37 8.41
CA GLU A 85 27.84 17.29 7.37
C GLU A 85 29.12 16.59 7.85
N ALA A 86 29.58 16.90 9.07
CA ALA A 86 30.75 16.26 9.66
C ALA A 86 30.54 14.75 9.90
N GLN A 87 29.34 14.34 10.29
CA GLN A 87 29.00 12.93 10.42
C GLN A 87 29.01 12.26 9.04
N HIS A 88 28.48 12.93 8.02
CA HIS A 88 28.42 12.41 6.65
C HIS A 88 29.80 12.16 6.06
N GLU A 89 30.75 13.07 6.25
CA GLU A 89 32.13 12.87 5.83
C GLU A 89 32.80 11.71 6.57
N LEU A 90 32.63 11.62 7.88
CA LEU A 90 33.18 10.51 8.67
C LEU A 90 32.66 9.16 8.19
N PHE A 91 31.36 9.05 7.91
CA PHE A 91 30.77 7.83 7.37
C PHE A 91 31.30 7.52 5.96
N LYS A 92 31.46 8.51 5.08
CA LYS A 92 32.08 8.32 3.75
C LYS A 92 33.51 7.79 3.83
N GLN A 93 34.31 8.31 4.76
CA GLN A 93 35.69 7.86 4.99
C GLN A 93 35.72 6.40 5.48
N LYS A 94 34.90 6.06 6.48
CA LYS A 94 34.76 4.68 6.97
C LYS A 94 34.34 3.71 5.88
N LEU A 95 33.43 4.15 4.99
CA LEU A 95 32.93 3.33 3.90
C LEU A 95 34.03 3.07 2.86
N HIS A 96 34.81 4.09 2.49
CA HIS A 96 35.99 3.92 1.64
C HIS A 96 37.02 2.98 2.24
N GLN A 97 37.30 3.13 3.54
CA GLN A 97 38.26 2.27 4.24
C GLN A 97 37.81 0.79 4.21
N LYS A 98 36.50 0.53 4.38
CA LYS A 98 35.94 -0.81 4.32
C LYS A 98 35.93 -1.40 2.91
N ILE A 99 35.66 -0.59 1.88
CA ILE A 99 35.78 -1.01 0.48
C ILE A 99 37.23 -1.40 0.17
N GLN A 100 38.21 -0.59 0.57
CA GLN A 100 39.63 -0.88 0.36
C GLN A 100 40.07 -2.15 1.08
N GLN A 101 39.64 -2.35 2.33
CA GLN A 101 39.88 -3.60 3.07
C GLN A 101 39.26 -4.82 2.37
N GLN A 102 38.04 -4.70 1.84
CA GLN A 102 37.43 -5.81 1.11
C GLN A 102 38.15 -6.11 -0.21
N GLN A 103 38.62 -5.07 -0.92
CA GLN A 103 39.40 -5.24 -2.16
C GLN A 103 40.74 -5.92 -1.89
N SER A 104 41.47 -5.50 -0.84
CA SER A 104 42.73 -6.16 -0.48
C SER A 104 42.50 -7.60 -0.03
N ASN A 105 41.45 -7.88 0.75
CA ASN A 105 41.13 -9.24 1.19
C ASN A 105 40.77 -10.16 0.00
N ARG A 106 40.08 -9.64 -1.02
CA ARG A 106 39.82 -10.36 -2.29
C ARG A 106 41.11 -10.67 -3.05
N GLN A 107 42.07 -9.73 -3.11
CA GLN A 107 43.36 -9.94 -3.77
C GLN A 107 44.22 -10.98 -3.03
N ILE A 108 44.18 -10.99 -1.70
CA ILE A 108 44.90 -11.98 -0.88
C ILE A 108 44.31 -13.38 -1.09
N HIS A 109 42.99 -13.51 -1.21
CA HIS A 109 42.34 -14.80 -1.47
C HIS A 109 42.58 -15.31 -2.90
N GLY A 110 42.72 -14.40 -3.89
CA GLY A 110 43.06 -14.74 -5.27
C GLY A 110 44.51 -15.16 -5.48
N LYS A 111 45.45 -14.70 -4.64
CA LYS A 111 46.88 -15.08 -4.67
C LYS A 111 47.21 -16.41 -3.99
N LYS A 112 46.26 -17.01 -3.26
CA LYS A 112 46.43 -18.31 -2.57
C LYS A 112 45.99 -19.52 -3.42
N LYS A 113 45.74 -19.33 -4.71
CA LYS A 113 45.50 -20.40 -5.70
C LYS A 113 46.67 -20.54 -6.64
#